data_AF-A0A2E2HK16-F1
#
_entry.id   AF-A0A2E2HK16-F1
#
_cell.length_a   1.000
_cell.length_b   1.000
_cell.length_c   1.000
_cell.angle_alpha   90.00
_cell.angle_beta   90.00
_cell.angle_gamma   90.00
#
_symmetry.space_group_name_H-M   'P 1'
#
loop_
_entity.id
_entity.type
_entity.pdbx_description
1 polymer ?
#
loop_
_entity_poly.entity_id
_entity_poly.type
_entity_poly.pdbx_seq_one_letter_code
_entity_poly.pdbx_strand_id
1 'polypeptide(L)'
;MKTEKDTKQDELAAIGIGAMIVFIALILVAAVAAAVIIQTAEKLQQNAQASGDDTQEQMSTKVILLSTVINDMTAAGEELFSTFELAPGSEPIQGDDIAFTVICDDGAVAPATPTAAFDDGDFSEATLHDDNGETLANPIITLNPGTTYVVVIDIPTCGPEANTDHILVISVTGGGSTYEELQYGSAPAVGDVVV
;
A
#
# COMPACT_ATOMS: atom_id res chain seq x y z
N MET A 1 -84.59 -4.86 24.12
CA MET A 1 -83.67 -3.76 24.47
C MET A 1 -82.39 -4.20 25.16
N LYS A 2 -82.37 -5.23 26.02
CA LYS A 2 -81.13 -5.73 26.65
C LYS A 2 -80.16 -6.40 25.65
N THR A 3 -80.70 -7.22 24.73
CA THR A 3 -79.93 -8.01 23.75
C THR A 3 -79.20 -7.18 22.67
N GLU A 4 -79.72 -6.00 22.29
CA GLU A 4 -79.06 -5.09 21.33
C GLU A 4 -77.87 -4.32 21.93
N LYS A 5 -77.83 -4.21 23.26
CA LYS A 5 -76.76 -3.48 23.96
C LYS A 5 -75.54 -4.38 24.16
N ASP A 6 -75.77 -5.65 24.45
CA ASP A 6 -74.72 -6.67 24.60
C ASP A 6 -74.01 -6.95 23.26
N THR A 7 -74.76 -7.09 22.15
CA THR A 7 -74.13 -7.31 20.81
C THR A 7 -73.23 -6.16 20.37
N LYS A 8 -73.61 -4.90 20.67
CA LYS A 8 -72.76 -3.73 20.38
C LYS A 8 -71.50 -3.70 21.27
N GLN A 9 -71.58 -4.21 22.50
CA GLN A 9 -70.41 -4.30 23.37
C GLN A 9 -69.44 -5.39 22.92
N ASP A 10 -69.95 -6.54 22.47
CA ASP A 10 -69.13 -7.62 21.91
C ASP A 10 -68.43 -7.18 20.61
N GLU A 11 -69.11 -6.40 19.77
CA GLU A 11 -68.53 -5.84 18.54
C GLU A 11 -67.41 -4.83 18.84
N LEU A 12 -67.60 -3.97 19.85
CA LEU A 12 -66.56 -3.05 20.33
C LEU A 12 -65.36 -3.79 20.95
N ALA A 13 -65.61 -4.87 21.70
CA ALA A 13 -64.56 -5.72 22.26
C ALA A 13 -63.76 -6.43 21.17
N ALA A 14 -64.42 -6.95 20.13
CA ALA A 14 -63.78 -7.58 18.97
C ALA A 14 -62.90 -6.59 18.18
N ILE A 15 -63.38 -5.35 17.97
CA ILE A 15 -62.59 -4.27 17.35
C ILE A 15 -61.36 -3.93 18.20
N GLY A 16 -61.51 -3.86 19.53
CA GLY A 16 -60.39 -3.60 20.45
C GLY A 16 -59.30 -4.67 20.39
N ILE A 17 -59.68 -5.94 20.31
CA ILE A 17 -58.74 -7.06 20.14
C ILE A 17 -58.04 -6.96 18.78
N GLY A 18 -58.78 -6.67 17.71
CA GLY A 18 -58.21 -6.45 16.38
C GLY A 18 -57.19 -5.30 16.35
N ALA A 19 -57.50 -4.20 17.03
CA ALA A 19 -56.60 -3.06 17.14
C ALA A 19 -55.31 -3.39 17.92
N MET A 20 -55.40 -4.16 19.02
CA MET A 20 -54.22 -4.62 19.75
C MET A 20 -53.32 -5.55 18.91
N ILE A 21 -53.91 -6.43 18.11
CA ILE A 21 -53.15 -7.34 17.23
C ILE A 21 -52.36 -6.54 16.19
N VAL A 22 -53.00 -5.56 15.54
CA VAL A 22 -52.33 -4.69 14.55
C VAL A 22 -51.24 -3.85 15.22
N PHE A 23 -51.50 -3.35 16.43
CA PHE A 23 -50.51 -2.59 17.19
C PHE A 23 -49.24 -3.39 17.47
N ILE A 24 -49.39 -4.64 17.94
CA ILE A 24 -48.25 -5.53 18.17
C ILE A 24 -47.53 -5.86 16.86
N ALA A 25 -48.26 -6.14 15.79
CA ALA A 25 -47.67 -6.42 14.48
C ALA A 25 -46.82 -5.24 13.97
N LEU A 26 -47.31 -4.00 14.11
CA LEU A 26 -46.58 -2.80 13.73
C LEU A 26 -45.30 -2.61 14.54
N ILE A 27 -45.33 -2.90 15.85
CA ILE A 27 -44.13 -2.84 16.69
C ILE A 27 -43.09 -3.85 16.22
N LEU A 28 -43.49 -5.08 15.89
CA LEU A 28 -42.56 -6.10 15.41
C LEU A 28 -41.93 -5.73 14.06
N VAL A 29 -42.72 -5.19 13.12
CA VAL A 29 -42.20 -4.72 11.84
C VAL A 29 -41.24 -3.55 12.03
N ALA A 30 -41.58 -2.59 12.90
CA ALA A 30 -40.71 -1.47 13.24
C ALA A 30 -39.39 -1.91 13.86
N ALA A 31 -39.41 -2.92 14.75
CA ALA A 31 -38.21 -3.47 15.37
C ALA A 31 -37.27 -4.11 14.34
N VAL A 32 -37.80 -4.90 13.40
CA VAL A 32 -36.99 -5.51 12.33
C VAL A 32 -36.39 -4.43 11.41
N ALA A 33 -37.18 -3.43 11.03
CA ALA A 33 -36.71 -2.32 10.21
C ALA A 33 -35.58 -1.53 10.91
N ALA A 34 -35.74 -1.21 12.20
CA ALA A 34 -34.72 -0.54 12.99
C ALA A 34 -33.43 -1.35 13.08
N ALA A 35 -33.52 -2.67 13.29
CA ALA A 35 -32.36 -3.55 13.34
C ALA A 35 -31.55 -3.53 12.03
N VAL A 36 -32.23 -3.58 10.88
CA VAL A 36 -31.57 -3.52 9.56
C VAL A 36 -30.94 -2.15 9.32
N ILE A 37 -31.61 -1.06 9.71
CA ILE A 37 -31.07 0.30 9.61
C ILE A 37 -29.79 0.42 10.44
N ILE A 38 -29.81 -0.05 11.69
CA ILE A 38 -28.65 -0.01 12.60
C ILE A 38 -27.50 -0.83 12.01
N GLN A 39 -27.76 -2.06 11.59
CA GLN A 39 -26.74 -2.93 11.02
C GLN A 39 -26.10 -2.31 9.77
N THR A 40 -26.90 -1.68 8.91
CA THR A 40 -26.39 -0.99 7.73
C THR A 40 -25.56 0.22 8.12
N ALA A 41 -26.02 1.02 9.10
CA ALA A 41 -25.29 2.17 9.60
C ALA A 41 -23.95 1.79 10.24
N GLU A 42 -23.91 0.70 11.02
CA GLU A 42 -22.69 0.17 11.63
C GLU A 42 -21.72 -0.34 10.56
N LYS A 43 -22.21 -1.09 9.57
CA LYS A 43 -21.38 -1.56 8.46
C LYS A 43 -20.81 -0.41 7.65
N LEU A 44 -21.61 0.63 7.36
CA LEU A 44 -21.14 1.82 6.68
C LEU A 44 -20.08 2.56 7.49
N GLN A 45 -20.21 2.63 8.81
CA GLN A 45 -19.21 3.25 9.69
C GLN A 45 -17.92 2.44 9.74
N GLN A 46 -17.99 1.11 9.83
CA GLN A 46 -16.81 0.24 9.81
C GLN A 46 -16.09 0.33 8.46
N ASN A 47 -16.82 0.31 7.35
CA ASN A 47 -16.25 0.47 6.02
C ASN A 47 -15.62 1.87 5.84
N ALA A 48 -16.24 2.91 6.39
CA ALA A 48 -15.69 4.27 6.34
C ALA A 48 -14.43 4.42 7.19
N GLN A 49 -14.36 3.75 8.34
CA GLN A 49 -13.15 3.69 9.17
C GLN A 49 -12.05 2.93 8.45
N ALA A 50 -12.31 1.70 8.00
CA ALA A 50 -11.33 0.89 7.28
C ALA A 50 -10.78 1.61 6.03
N SER A 51 -11.65 2.22 5.20
CA SER A 51 -11.20 3.00 4.05
C SER A 51 -10.40 4.25 4.45
N GLY A 52 -10.70 4.84 5.60
CA GLY A 52 -9.94 5.97 6.16
C GLY A 52 -8.55 5.54 6.62
N ASP A 53 -8.47 4.39 7.29
CA ASP A 53 -7.22 3.78 7.74
C ASP A 53 -6.36 3.38 6.53
N ASP A 54 -6.92 2.68 5.54
CA ASP A 54 -6.22 2.32 4.29
C ASP A 54 -5.67 3.56 3.55
N THR A 55 -6.46 4.64 3.51
CA THR A 55 -6.01 5.90 2.87
C THR A 55 -4.91 6.56 3.67
N GLN A 56 -4.99 6.52 5.00
CA GLN A 56 -3.94 7.06 5.85
C GLN A 56 -2.64 6.28 5.67
N GLU A 57 -2.72 4.95 5.63
CA GLU A 57 -1.57 4.07 5.38
C GLU A 57 -0.95 4.35 4.01
N GLN A 58 -1.74 4.45 2.95
CA GLN A 58 -1.25 4.80 1.61
C GLN A 58 -0.55 6.16 1.52
N MET A 59 -0.96 7.11 2.37
CA MET A 59 -0.34 8.45 2.40
C MET A 59 0.86 8.54 3.35
N SER A 60 0.89 7.72 4.41
CA SER A 60 1.91 7.76 5.47
C SER A 60 3.06 6.80 5.21
N THR A 61 2.80 5.68 4.54
CA THR A 61 3.79 4.65 4.24
C THR A 61 4.49 4.98 2.92
N LYS A 62 5.74 5.42 3.01
CA LYS A 62 6.59 5.72 1.84
C LYS A 62 8.04 5.43 2.20
N VAL A 63 8.81 4.94 1.23
CA VAL A 63 10.27 4.80 1.35
C VAL A 63 10.95 6.10 0.94
N ILE A 64 11.81 6.63 1.79
CA ILE A 64 12.65 7.79 1.48
C ILE A 64 14.04 7.29 1.13
N LEU A 65 14.48 7.56 -0.10
CA LEU A 65 15.85 7.31 -0.51
C LEU A 65 16.75 8.41 0.06
N LEU A 66 17.84 8.03 0.72
CA LEU A 66 18.79 8.97 1.32
C LEU A 66 19.99 9.20 0.42
N SER A 67 20.54 8.12 -0.13
CA SER A 67 21.63 8.18 -1.11
C SER A 67 21.78 6.86 -1.84
N THR A 68 22.21 6.93 -3.10
CA THR A 68 22.54 5.74 -3.90
C THR A 68 23.94 5.92 -4.47
N VAL A 69 24.76 4.87 -4.33
CA VAL A 69 26.13 4.83 -4.86
C VAL A 69 26.31 3.63 -5.77
N ILE A 70 27.22 3.75 -6.73
CA ILE A 70 27.57 2.64 -7.61
C ILE A 70 28.41 1.62 -6.84
N ASN A 71 27.94 0.38 -6.71
CA ASN A 71 28.64 -0.70 -5.98
C ASN A 71 29.53 -1.54 -6.92
N ASP A 72 28.99 -1.93 -8.07
CA ASP A 72 29.71 -2.68 -9.10
C ASP A 72 29.26 -2.21 -10.50
N MET A 73 30.19 -2.27 -11.45
CA MET A 73 29.99 -1.98 -12.87
C MET A 73 30.48 -3.15 -13.75
N THR A 74 30.63 -4.33 -13.18
CA THR A 74 31.02 -5.54 -13.90
C THR A 74 29.86 -5.97 -14.80
N ALA A 75 30.15 -6.21 -16.08
CA ALA A 75 29.11 -6.55 -17.06
C ALA A 75 28.25 -7.74 -16.61
N ALA A 76 26.93 -7.56 -16.57
CA ALA A 76 25.91 -8.49 -16.07
C ALA A 76 25.91 -8.74 -14.55
N GLY A 77 26.56 -7.86 -13.79
CA GLY A 77 26.61 -7.82 -12.32
C GLY A 77 26.68 -6.38 -11.82
N GLU A 78 26.06 -5.46 -12.55
CA GLU A 78 25.96 -4.05 -12.20
C GLU A 78 25.04 -3.88 -11.00
N GLU A 79 25.50 -3.16 -9.99
CA GLU A 79 24.84 -3.06 -8.70
C GLU A 79 24.88 -1.62 -8.17
N LEU A 80 23.78 -1.18 -7.58
CA LEU A 80 23.68 0.08 -6.86
C LEU A 80 23.48 -0.20 -5.37
N PHE A 81 24.35 0.37 -4.53
CA PHE A 81 24.15 0.34 -3.09
C PHE A 81 23.29 1.53 -2.68
N SER A 82 22.09 1.26 -2.19
CA SER A 82 21.12 2.29 -1.83
C SER A 82 20.85 2.31 -0.33
N THR A 83 20.94 3.51 0.25
CA THR A 83 20.60 3.78 1.65
C THR A 83 19.23 4.44 1.70
N PHE A 84 18.33 3.89 2.51
CA PHE A 84 16.94 4.34 2.60
C PHE A 84 16.41 4.28 4.03
N GLU A 85 15.30 4.96 4.26
CA GLU A 85 14.52 4.87 5.50
C GLU A 85 13.02 4.91 5.19
N LEU A 86 12.18 4.39 6.09
CA LEU A 86 10.74 4.60 6.00
C LEU A 86 10.37 5.99 6.50
N ALA A 87 9.37 6.60 5.86
CA ALA A 87 8.86 7.91 6.25
C ALA A 87 8.41 7.92 7.72
N PRO A 88 8.57 9.05 8.42
CA PRO A 88 8.12 9.17 9.81
C PRO A 88 6.60 9.02 9.87
N GLY A 89 6.13 8.06 10.68
CA GLY A 89 4.71 7.73 10.81
C GLY A 89 4.23 6.57 9.94
N SER A 90 5.10 5.95 9.14
CA SER A 90 4.81 4.66 8.50
C SER A 90 4.68 3.56 9.54
N GLU A 91 3.86 2.55 9.25
CA GLU A 91 3.86 1.31 10.03
C GLU A 91 5.03 0.41 9.60
N PRO A 92 5.46 -0.55 10.45
CA PRO A 92 6.49 -1.49 10.05
C PRO A 92 6.03 -2.32 8.84
N ILE A 93 6.88 -2.42 7.83
CA ILE A 93 6.56 -3.13 6.58
C ILE A 93 7.59 -4.21 6.29
N GLN A 94 7.22 -5.22 5.52
CA GLN A 94 8.15 -6.24 5.09
C GLN A 94 8.98 -5.79 3.88
N GLY A 95 10.20 -6.32 3.74
CA GLY A 95 11.09 -5.97 2.63
C GLY A 95 10.56 -6.45 1.27
N ASP A 96 9.84 -7.57 1.24
CA ASP A 96 9.18 -8.13 0.05
C ASP A 96 7.96 -7.32 -0.40
N ASP A 97 7.39 -6.50 0.48
CA ASP A 97 6.28 -5.60 0.13
C ASP A 97 6.77 -4.30 -0.54
N ILE A 98 8.09 -4.09 -0.63
CA ILE A 98 8.71 -2.96 -1.33
C ILE A 98 9.37 -3.47 -2.60
N ALA A 99 8.91 -2.97 -3.74
CA ALA A 99 9.49 -3.26 -5.03
C ALA A 99 10.21 -2.04 -5.60
N PHE A 100 11.34 -2.24 -6.27
CA PHE A 100 11.96 -1.23 -7.11
C PHE A 100 11.80 -1.57 -8.59
N THR A 101 11.86 -0.54 -9.42
CA THR A 101 12.01 -0.67 -10.86
C THR A 101 12.92 0.46 -11.34
N VAL A 102 14.01 0.09 -11.99
CA VAL A 102 14.90 1.01 -12.69
C VAL A 102 14.54 1.00 -14.15
N ILE A 103 14.30 2.19 -14.71
CA ILE A 103 13.94 2.40 -16.11
C ILE A 103 15.12 3.05 -16.81
N CYS A 104 15.59 2.44 -17.87
CA CYS A 104 16.66 2.95 -18.73
C CYS A 104 16.28 2.82 -20.21
N ASP A 105 17.11 3.40 -21.07
CA ASP A 105 17.05 3.14 -22.50
C ASP A 105 17.92 1.91 -22.81
N ASP A 106 17.53 1.05 -23.75
CA ASP A 106 18.24 -0.19 -24.11
C ASP A 106 19.60 0.03 -24.81
N GLY A 107 20.10 1.27 -24.79
CA GLY A 107 21.34 1.67 -25.44
C GLY A 107 21.33 1.49 -26.96
N ALA A 108 20.17 1.27 -27.60
CA ALA A 108 20.11 0.97 -29.01
C ALA A 108 20.55 2.16 -29.86
N VAL A 109 21.72 1.98 -30.49
CA VAL A 109 22.26 2.92 -31.48
C VAL A 109 21.68 2.58 -32.87
N ALA A 110 21.33 3.60 -33.64
CA ALA A 110 20.71 3.46 -34.97
C ALA A 110 21.38 2.37 -35.85
N PRO A 111 20.59 1.52 -36.55
CA PRO A 111 19.20 1.77 -36.97
C PRO A 111 18.11 1.22 -36.04
N ALA A 112 18.48 0.66 -34.89
CA ALA A 112 17.50 0.26 -33.89
C ALA A 112 16.87 1.50 -33.23
N THR A 113 15.58 1.43 -32.92
CA THR A 113 14.88 2.51 -32.19
C THR A 113 15.11 2.24 -30.71
N PRO A 114 15.65 3.19 -29.93
CA PRO A 114 15.78 3.04 -28.49
C PRO A 114 14.46 2.58 -27.88
N THR A 115 14.49 1.47 -27.15
CA THR A 115 13.33 0.96 -26.41
C THR A 115 13.62 1.00 -24.91
N ALA A 116 12.58 1.27 -24.12
CA ALA A 116 12.73 1.29 -22.66
C ALA A 116 13.07 -0.13 -22.17
N ALA A 117 14.18 -0.23 -21.45
CA ALA A 117 14.58 -1.40 -20.69
C ALA A 117 14.29 -1.19 -19.19
N PHE A 118 14.14 -2.29 -18.47
CA PHE A 118 13.71 -2.29 -17.07
C PHE A 118 14.47 -3.35 -16.30
N ASP A 119 14.94 -3.00 -15.12
CA ASP A 119 15.35 -3.95 -14.08
C ASP A 119 14.43 -3.78 -12.88
N ASP A 120 14.00 -4.89 -12.29
CA ASP A 120 13.09 -4.92 -11.17
C ASP A 120 13.54 -5.91 -10.10
N GLY A 121 13.10 -5.65 -8.87
CA GLY A 121 13.38 -6.49 -7.72
C GLY A 121 12.67 -5.96 -6.48
N ASP A 122 12.99 -6.53 -5.33
CA ASP A 122 12.41 -6.17 -4.05
C ASP A 122 13.50 -5.89 -2.99
N PHE A 123 13.08 -5.48 -1.79
CA PHE A 123 13.98 -5.16 -0.69
C PHE A 123 14.08 -6.32 0.31
N SER A 124 13.80 -7.56 -0.11
CA SER A 124 13.91 -8.74 0.76
C SER A 124 15.33 -8.95 1.31
N GLU A 125 16.33 -8.46 0.58
CA GLU A 125 17.75 -8.58 0.94
C GLU A 125 18.26 -7.39 1.75
N ALA A 126 17.39 -6.45 2.12
CA ALA A 126 17.78 -5.28 2.90
C ALA A 126 18.34 -5.66 4.29
N THR A 127 19.36 -4.93 4.69
CA THR A 127 20.05 -5.09 5.98
C THR A 127 20.09 -3.76 6.72
N LEU A 128 20.52 -3.78 8.00
CA LEU A 128 20.76 -2.55 8.74
C LEU A 128 21.92 -1.77 8.10
N HIS A 129 21.92 -0.44 8.27
CA HIS A 129 22.95 0.43 7.71
C HIS A 129 24.40 0.12 8.14
N ASP A 130 24.61 -0.65 9.20
CA ASP A 130 25.94 -1.09 9.64
C ASP A 130 26.45 -2.37 8.94
N ASP A 131 25.65 -2.97 8.05
CA ASP A 131 25.98 -4.17 7.29
C ASP A 131 26.23 -3.87 5.79
N ASN A 132 26.47 -4.91 5.00
CA ASN A 132 26.88 -4.79 3.60
C ASN A 132 25.74 -4.80 2.56
N GLY A 133 24.47 -4.87 2.98
CA GLY A 133 23.34 -4.80 2.04
C GLY A 133 23.15 -6.01 1.11
N GLU A 134 23.87 -7.12 1.35
CA GLU A 134 23.82 -8.33 0.51
C GLU A 134 23.09 -9.49 1.19
N THR A 135 22.73 -10.51 0.42
CA THR A 135 22.10 -11.78 0.85
C THR A 135 22.67 -12.35 2.16
N LEU A 136 22.09 -11.94 3.29
CA LEU A 136 22.33 -12.57 4.58
C LEU A 136 21.37 -13.73 4.79
N ALA A 137 21.87 -14.78 5.44
CA ALA A 137 21.12 -15.98 5.83
C ALA A 137 19.96 -15.72 6.83
N ASN A 138 19.74 -14.46 7.23
CA ASN A 138 18.64 -13.96 8.04
C ASN A 138 18.29 -12.53 7.56
N PRO A 139 17.53 -12.38 6.47
CA PRO A 139 17.07 -11.05 6.05
C PRO A 139 16.24 -10.41 7.17
N ILE A 140 16.43 -9.12 7.41
CA ILE A 140 15.55 -8.35 8.30
C ILE A 140 14.27 -8.09 7.51
N ILE A 141 13.34 -9.03 7.63
CA ILE A 141 12.05 -9.03 6.93
C ILE A 141 11.06 -7.98 7.45
N THR A 142 11.45 -7.10 8.37
CA THR A 142 10.57 -6.07 8.92
C THR A 142 11.35 -4.78 9.10
N LEU A 143 11.00 -3.79 8.29
CA LEU A 143 11.56 -2.46 8.25
C LEU A 143 10.73 -1.58 9.16
N ASN A 144 11.36 -0.92 10.12
CA ASN A 144 10.72 -0.03 11.08
C ASN A 144 10.95 1.44 10.70
N PRO A 145 10.00 2.34 10.99
CA PRO A 145 10.21 3.78 10.80
C PRO A 145 11.29 4.30 11.74
N GLY A 146 12.13 5.22 11.23
CA GLY A 146 13.19 5.87 12.00
C GLY A 146 14.48 5.06 12.16
N THR A 147 14.58 3.91 11.49
CA THR A 147 15.84 3.18 11.31
C THR A 147 16.27 3.26 9.85
N THR A 148 17.56 3.49 9.63
CA THR A 148 18.15 3.50 8.29
C THR A 148 18.57 2.10 7.89
N TYR A 149 18.25 1.74 6.66
CA TYR A 149 18.55 0.45 6.05
C TYR A 149 19.35 0.64 4.78
N VAL A 150 20.01 -0.43 4.35
CA VAL A 150 20.78 -0.48 3.10
C VAL A 150 20.39 -1.71 2.32
N VAL A 151 20.39 -1.58 1.00
CA VAL A 151 20.10 -2.66 0.06
C VAL A 151 21.01 -2.53 -1.16
N VAL A 152 21.45 -3.66 -1.70
CA VAL A 152 22.06 -3.73 -3.02
C VAL A 152 20.97 -3.97 -4.05
N ILE A 153 20.91 -3.11 -5.05
CA ILE A 153 19.95 -3.14 -6.16
C ILE A 153 20.69 -3.65 -7.39
N ASP A 154 20.34 -4.84 -7.86
CA ASP A 154 20.85 -5.38 -9.11
C ASP A 154 20.24 -4.66 -10.32
N ILE A 155 21.08 -4.17 -11.22
CA ILE A 155 20.69 -3.47 -12.45
C ILE A 155 21.44 -4.01 -13.69
N PRO A 156 21.34 -5.32 -13.99
CA PRO A 156 22.13 -5.96 -15.04
C PRO A 156 21.81 -5.48 -16.46
N THR A 157 20.64 -4.85 -16.68
CA THR A 157 20.23 -4.31 -17.97
C THR A 157 20.46 -2.79 -18.03
N CYS A 158 20.28 -2.11 -16.90
CA CYS A 158 20.33 -0.66 -16.74
C CYS A 158 21.63 -0.20 -16.08
N GLY A 159 22.76 -0.75 -16.52
CA GLY A 159 24.09 -0.42 -16.00
C GLY A 159 24.45 1.07 -16.15
N PRO A 160 25.27 1.62 -15.24
CA PRO A 160 25.67 3.04 -15.28
C PRO A 160 26.53 3.37 -16.50
N GLU A 161 26.05 4.29 -17.34
CA GLU A 161 26.77 4.79 -18.53
C GLU A 161 27.08 6.29 -18.41
N ALA A 162 28.04 6.78 -19.20
CA ALA A 162 28.47 8.16 -19.10
C ALA A 162 27.44 9.15 -19.69
N ASN A 163 27.01 10.12 -18.88
CA ASN A 163 26.00 11.13 -19.23
C ASN A 163 24.63 10.53 -19.60
N THR A 164 24.25 9.43 -18.96
CA THR A 164 22.88 8.90 -19.02
C THR A 164 22.17 9.14 -17.69
N ASP A 165 20.84 9.24 -17.76
CA ASP A 165 19.98 9.40 -16.59
C ASP A 165 18.99 8.23 -16.57
N HIS A 166 18.91 7.51 -15.47
CA HIS A 166 17.92 6.43 -15.28
C HIS A 166 16.86 6.87 -14.26
N ILE A 167 15.66 6.31 -14.35
CA ILE A 167 14.59 6.60 -13.40
C ILE A 167 14.44 5.41 -12.46
N LEU A 168 14.65 5.64 -11.17
CA LEU A 168 14.36 4.68 -10.12
C LEU A 168 12.98 4.96 -9.54
N VAL A 169 12.09 3.98 -9.62
CA VAL A 169 10.78 4.00 -8.98
C VAL A 169 10.78 2.97 -7.87
N ILE A 170 10.49 3.41 -6.65
CA ILE A 170 10.28 2.51 -5.51
C ILE A 170 8.79 2.56 -5.18
N SER A 171 8.15 1.40 -5.12
CA SER A 171 6.74 1.27 -4.79
C SER A 171 6.55 0.39 -3.58
N VAL A 172 5.63 0.80 -2.72
CA VAL A 172 5.30 0.08 -1.49
C VAL A 172 3.89 -0.48 -1.59
N THR A 173 3.72 -1.78 -1.29
CA THR A 173 2.39 -2.41 -1.24
C THR A 173 1.58 -1.80 -0.09
N GLY A 174 0.40 -1.25 -0.40
CA GLY A 174 -0.41 -0.53 0.60
C GLY A 174 0.12 0.87 0.95
N GLY A 175 1.24 1.28 0.36
CA GLY A 175 1.87 2.59 0.56
C GLY A 175 1.90 3.46 -0.70
N GLY A 176 2.71 4.51 -0.63
CA GLY A 176 3.03 5.40 -1.74
C GLY A 176 4.24 4.94 -2.56
N SER A 177 4.48 5.66 -3.65
CA SER A 177 5.67 5.49 -4.48
C SER A 177 6.64 6.66 -4.34
N THR A 178 7.92 6.37 -4.54
CA THR A 178 9.02 7.33 -4.59
C THR A 178 9.64 7.27 -5.97
N TYR A 179 9.98 8.44 -6.48
CA TYR A 179 10.60 8.61 -7.80
C TYR A 179 11.90 9.35 -7.59
N GLU A 180 12.99 8.75 -8.03
CA GLU A 180 14.33 9.34 -8.00
C GLU A 180 14.97 9.23 -9.39
N GLU A 181 15.76 10.23 -9.75
CA GLU A 181 16.51 10.26 -11.01
C GLU A 181 17.96 9.94 -10.69
N LEU A 182 18.46 8.82 -11.21
CA LEU A 182 19.84 8.39 -11.08
C LEU A 182 20.66 9.11 -12.15
N GLN A 183 21.45 10.09 -11.75
CA GLN A 183 22.25 10.90 -12.68
C GLN A 183 23.69 10.40 -12.71
N TYR A 184 24.11 9.85 -13.85
CA TYR A 184 25.48 9.37 -14.03
C TYR A 184 26.35 10.46 -14.65
N GLY A 185 27.48 10.73 -13.99
CA GLY A 185 28.44 11.72 -14.47
C GLY A 185 29.08 11.36 -15.83
N SER A 186 30.01 12.19 -16.30
CA SER A 186 30.69 11.96 -17.58
C SER A 186 31.66 10.76 -17.60
N ALA A 187 31.94 10.18 -16.44
CA ALA A 187 32.81 9.02 -16.26
C ALA A 187 32.43 8.30 -14.95
N PRO A 188 31.29 7.56 -14.93
CA PRO A 188 30.84 6.86 -13.74
C PRO A 188 31.88 5.84 -13.30
N ALA A 189 32.14 5.77 -11.99
CA ALA A 189 33.01 4.81 -11.36
C ALA A 189 32.37 4.24 -10.09
N VAL A 190 32.81 3.05 -9.69
CA VAL A 190 32.43 2.45 -8.41
C VAL A 190 32.73 3.41 -7.26
N GLY A 191 31.73 3.65 -6.42
CA GLY A 191 31.76 4.61 -5.31
C GLY A 191 31.24 6.01 -5.65
N ASP A 192 30.88 6.30 -6.90
CA ASP A 192 30.23 7.56 -7.25
C ASP A 192 28.79 7.59 -6.71
N VAL A 193 28.42 8.75 -6.16
CA VAL A 193 27.06 9.05 -5.68
C VAL A 193 26.22 9.50 -6.87
N VAL A 194 25.09 8.83 -7.08
CA VAL A 194 24.17 9.08 -8.22
C VAL A 194 22.83 9.67 -7.78
N VAL A 195 22.59 9.71 -6.44
CA VAL A 195 21.50 10.42 -5.74
C VAL A 195 22.02 11.00 -4.43
#